data_AF-G9YIL0-F1
#
_entry.id   AF-G9YIL0-F1
#
_cell.length_a   1.000
_cell.length_b   1.000
_cell.length_c   1.000
_cell.angle_alpha   90.00
_cell.angle_beta   90.00
_cell.angle_gamma   90.00
#
_symmetry.space_group_name_H-M   'P 1'
#
loop_
_entity.id
_entity.type
_entity.pdbx_description
1 polymer ?
#
loop_
_entity_poly.entity_id
_entity_poly.type
_entity_poly.pdbx_seq_one_letter_code
_entity_poly.pdbx_strand_id
1 'polypeptide(L)'
;MDVKKVLGSDGNLTTENEIAGMKTQTYEWKEGSTAVTGLFQNGALITKAIVSPSVFKTNGETIKLAQFDKIQPGMTYEQAKETLKNREGYLLSEAEMMGTGAKVYIWMNDDQSSVQLTFTNGTVSGKAQSNLK
;
A
#
# COMPACT_ATOMS: atom_id res chain seq x y z
N MET A 1 18.44 3.13 -3.02
CA MET A 1 18.08 3.76 -1.73
C MET A 1 18.36 2.73 -0.63
N ASP A 2 19.02 3.13 0.45
CA ASP A 2 19.43 2.24 1.52
C ASP A 2 18.38 2.30 2.65
N VAL A 3 17.64 1.21 2.85
CA VAL A 3 16.51 1.14 3.79
C VAL A 3 16.98 1.39 5.23
N LYS A 4 18.17 0.90 5.60
CA LYS A 4 18.76 1.10 6.92
C LYS A 4 18.99 2.58 7.22
N LYS A 5 19.48 3.33 6.23
CA LYS A 5 19.71 4.78 6.38
C LYS A 5 18.42 5.55 6.59
N VAL A 6 17.31 5.07 6.03
CA VAL A 6 16.00 5.75 6.07
C VAL A 6 15.26 5.42 7.37
N LEU A 7 15.27 4.14 7.78
CA LEU A 7 14.54 3.67 8.96
C LEU A 7 15.40 3.64 10.23
N GLY A 8 16.70 3.94 10.13
CA GLY A 8 17.61 4.05 11.28
C GLY A 8 17.97 2.71 11.94
N SER A 9 17.52 1.58 11.42
CA SER A 9 17.84 0.25 11.94
C SER A 9 17.83 -0.82 10.85
N ASP A 10 18.50 -1.94 11.13
CA ASP A 10 18.58 -3.10 10.21
C ASP A 10 17.24 -3.84 10.03
N GLY A 11 16.29 -3.61 10.94
CA GLY A 11 15.05 -4.38 10.99
C GLY A 11 15.28 -5.80 11.52
N ASN A 12 14.19 -6.50 11.79
CA ASN A 12 14.21 -7.89 12.24
C ASN A 12 14.00 -8.80 11.03
N LEU A 13 14.96 -9.68 10.73
CA LEU A 13 14.79 -10.73 9.72
C LEU A 13 13.72 -11.71 10.20
N THR A 14 12.62 -11.83 9.45
CA THR A 14 11.50 -12.73 9.80
C THR A 14 11.45 -13.96 8.90
N THR A 15 12.00 -13.87 7.68
CA THR A 15 12.02 -14.98 6.73
C THR A 15 13.24 -14.85 5.82
N GLU A 16 13.89 -15.97 5.53
CA GLU A 16 14.95 -16.07 4.55
C GLU A 16 14.75 -17.36 3.74
N ASN A 17 14.79 -17.26 2.41
CA ASN A 17 14.75 -18.41 1.51
C ASN A 17 15.75 -18.24 0.37
N GLU A 18 16.30 -19.34 -0.11
CA GLU A 18 17.12 -19.37 -1.32
C GLU A 18 16.62 -20.49 -2.24
N ILE A 19 16.18 -20.13 -3.44
CA ILE A 19 15.64 -21.06 -4.43
C ILE A 19 16.29 -20.76 -5.77
N ALA A 20 16.93 -21.76 -6.38
CA ALA A 20 17.60 -21.64 -7.68
C ALA A 20 18.59 -20.45 -7.75
N GLY A 21 19.32 -20.19 -6.66
CA GLY A 21 20.29 -19.09 -6.55
C GLY A 21 19.67 -17.70 -6.39
N MET A 22 18.34 -17.59 -6.28
CA MET A 22 17.66 -16.35 -5.89
C MET A 22 17.47 -16.35 -4.37
N LYS A 23 18.13 -15.40 -3.71
CA LYS A 23 17.96 -15.17 -2.27
C LYS A 23 16.82 -14.19 -2.04
N THR A 24 15.90 -14.53 -1.16
CA THR A 24 14.80 -13.66 -0.70
C THR A 24 14.83 -13.51 0.81
N GLN A 25 14.63 -12.29 1.30
CA GLN A 25 14.65 -11.98 2.72
C GLN A 25 13.53 -11.00 3.06
N THR A 26 12.78 -11.30 4.12
CA THR A 26 11.75 -10.41 4.66
C THR A 26 12.25 -9.81 5.96
N TYR A 27 12.21 -8.49 6.05
CA TYR A 27 12.53 -7.73 7.25
C TYR A 27 11.30 -6.99 7.76
N GLU A 28 11.21 -6.87 9.08
CA GLU A 28 10.15 -6.15 9.76
C GLU A 28 10.73 -5.08 10.70
N TRP A 29 10.16 -3.88 10.64
CA TRP A 29 10.43 -2.79 11.57
C TRP A 29 9.14 -2.48 12.33
N LYS A 30 9.23 -2.38 13.66
CA LYS A 30 8.08 -2.10 14.53
C LYS A 30 8.38 -0.93 15.44
N GLU A 31 7.44 0.01 15.49
CA GLU A 31 7.47 1.14 16.42
C GLU A 31 6.03 1.43 16.89
N GLY A 32 5.77 1.14 18.17
CA GLY A 32 4.41 1.22 18.73
C GLY A 32 3.42 0.33 17.98
N SER A 33 2.33 0.91 17.48
CA SER A 33 1.33 0.23 16.65
C SER A 33 1.64 0.22 15.16
N THR A 34 2.76 0.83 14.75
CA THR A 34 3.19 0.85 13.35
C THR A 34 4.14 -0.31 13.07
N ALA A 35 3.88 -1.03 11.98
CA ALA A 35 4.75 -2.05 11.45
C ALA A 35 5.04 -1.79 9.97
N VAL A 36 6.30 -1.93 9.57
CA VAL A 36 6.76 -1.88 8.19
C VAL A 36 7.36 -3.23 7.84
N THR A 37 7.04 -3.74 6.67
CA THR A 37 7.63 -4.97 6.13
C THR A 37 8.30 -4.67 4.79
N GLY A 38 9.50 -5.21 4.60
CA GLY A 38 10.24 -5.13 3.35
C GLY A 38 10.64 -6.53 2.88
N LEU A 39 10.29 -6.88 1.64
CA LEU A 39 10.79 -8.06 0.96
C LEU A 39 11.92 -7.66 0.02
N PHE A 40 13.04 -8.35 0.14
CA PHE A 40 14.24 -8.14 -0.64
C PHE A 40 14.51 -9.37 -1.49
N GLN A 41 14.94 -9.17 -2.73
CA GLN A 41 15.47 -10.21 -3.61
C GLN A 41 16.89 -9.82 -4.02
N ASN A 42 17.86 -10.69 -3.75
CA ASN A 42 19.28 -10.46 -4.01
C ASN A 42 19.77 -9.08 -3.49
N GLY A 43 19.27 -8.67 -2.31
CA GLY A 43 19.60 -7.39 -1.67
C GLY A 43 18.82 -6.16 -2.18
N ALA A 44 18.03 -6.28 -3.25
CA ALA A 44 17.18 -5.21 -3.74
C ALA A 44 15.78 -5.29 -3.09
N LEU A 45 15.26 -4.16 -2.58
CA LEU A 45 13.89 -4.07 -2.07
C LEU A 45 12.90 -4.22 -3.25
N ILE A 46 12.07 -5.25 -3.21
CA ILE A 46 11.07 -5.53 -4.25
C ILE A 46 9.63 -5.32 -3.78
N THR A 47 9.37 -5.43 -2.47
CA THR A 47 8.06 -5.10 -1.89
C THR A 47 8.24 -4.35 -0.59
N LYS A 48 7.42 -3.33 -0.37
CA LYS A 48 7.26 -2.67 0.92
C LYS A 48 5.77 -2.62 1.30
N ALA A 49 5.49 -2.80 2.58
CA ALA A 49 4.16 -2.64 3.15
C ALA A 49 4.25 -1.93 4.49
N ILE A 50 3.23 -1.15 4.83
CA ILE A 50 3.10 -0.48 6.11
C ILE A 50 1.70 -0.64 6.67
N VAL A 51 1.62 -0.98 7.95
CA VAL A 51 0.39 -0.94 8.73
C VAL A 51 0.61 0.05 9.85
N SER A 52 -0.16 1.13 9.85
CA SER A 52 -0.06 2.15 10.89
C SER A 52 -1.47 2.67 11.22
N PRO A 53 -2.11 2.16 12.27
CA PRO A 53 -3.47 2.56 12.63
C PRO A 53 -3.60 4.06 12.93
N SER A 54 -2.54 4.68 13.43
CA SER A 54 -2.51 6.08 13.85
C SER A 54 -2.44 7.08 12.69
N VAL A 55 -2.08 6.66 11.47
CA VAL A 55 -1.98 7.51 10.28
C VAL A 55 -3.18 7.40 9.35
N PHE A 56 -4.11 6.45 9.58
CA PHE A 56 -5.39 6.41 8.86
C PHE A 56 -6.36 7.53 9.26
N LYS A 57 -5.84 8.65 9.80
CA LYS A 57 -6.64 9.82 10.14
C LYS A 57 -7.29 10.36 8.87
N THR A 58 -8.58 10.60 8.97
CA THR A 58 -9.38 11.16 7.90
C THR A 58 -8.96 12.60 7.62
N ASN A 59 -8.95 12.94 6.33
CA ASN A 59 -8.85 14.30 5.87
C ASN A 59 -9.99 14.53 4.85
N GLY A 60 -11.01 15.28 5.27
CA GLY A 60 -12.07 15.71 4.38
C GLY A 60 -13.30 14.81 4.36
N GLU A 61 -14.10 14.97 3.32
CA GLU A 61 -15.46 14.45 3.29
C GLU A 61 -15.54 12.91 3.28
N THR A 62 -16.57 12.38 3.93
CA THR A 62 -16.92 10.95 3.90
C THR A 62 -17.13 10.47 2.47
N ILE A 63 -16.38 9.46 2.07
CA ILE A 63 -16.57 8.75 0.80
C ILE A 63 -17.77 7.82 0.98
N LYS A 64 -18.72 7.85 0.03
CA LYS A 64 -19.91 6.99 0.04
C LYS A 64 -19.77 5.89 -1.02
N LEU A 65 -20.63 4.87 -0.92
CA LEU A 65 -20.71 3.77 -1.89
C LEU A 65 -20.88 4.29 -3.32
N ALA A 66 -21.68 5.34 -3.51
CA ALA A 66 -21.89 5.98 -4.81
C ALA A 66 -20.62 6.56 -5.45
N GLN A 67 -19.61 6.99 -4.68
CA GLN A 67 -18.31 7.37 -5.25
C GLN A 67 -17.50 6.14 -5.60
N PHE A 68 -17.47 5.14 -4.71
CA PHE A 68 -16.78 3.87 -4.97
C PHE A 68 -17.28 3.19 -6.25
N ASP A 69 -18.60 3.14 -6.48
CA ASP A 69 -19.19 2.49 -7.65
C ASP A 69 -18.77 3.12 -8.97
N LYS A 70 -18.41 4.41 -8.95
CA LYS A 70 -17.89 5.12 -10.12
C LYS A 70 -16.45 4.75 -10.47
N ILE A 71 -15.69 4.15 -9.55
CA ILE A 71 -14.33 3.69 -9.83
C ILE A 71 -14.37 2.51 -10.80
N GLN A 72 -13.65 2.64 -11.91
CA GLN A 72 -13.54 1.61 -12.95
C GLN A 72 -12.09 1.15 -13.14
N PRO A 73 -11.87 -0.10 -13.59
CA PRO A 73 -10.56 -0.53 -14.06
C PRO A 73 -10.00 0.43 -15.13
N GLY A 74 -8.69 0.61 -15.15
CA GLY A 74 -8.01 1.50 -16.10
C GLY A 74 -7.95 2.97 -15.67
N MET A 75 -8.70 3.40 -14.63
CA MET A 75 -8.55 4.76 -14.09
C MET A 75 -7.15 4.98 -13.53
N THR A 76 -6.57 6.14 -13.80
CA THR A 76 -5.32 6.58 -13.15
C THR A 76 -5.57 6.91 -11.67
N TYR A 77 -4.49 7.01 -10.88
CA TYR A 77 -4.59 7.46 -9.48
C TYR A 77 -5.30 8.81 -9.34
N GLU A 78 -4.99 9.77 -10.22
CA GLU A 78 -5.59 11.10 -10.19
C GLU A 78 -7.10 11.08 -10.49
N GLN A 79 -7.53 10.29 -11.47
CA GLN A 79 -8.96 10.11 -11.77
C GLN A 79 -9.71 9.41 -10.63
N ALA A 80 -9.08 8.42 -10.00
CA ALA A 80 -9.64 7.76 -8.83
C ALA A 80 -9.75 8.74 -7.65
N LYS A 81 -8.71 9.53 -7.39
CA LYS A 81 -8.69 10.59 -6.37
C LYS A 81 -9.79 11.61 -6.59
N GLU A 82 -9.95 12.12 -7.81
CA GLU A 82 -11.04 13.04 -8.16
C GLU A 82 -12.42 12.44 -7.86
N THR A 83 -12.61 11.18 -8.24
CA THR A 83 -13.85 10.43 -7.95
C THR A 83 -14.08 10.23 -6.45
N LEU A 84 -13.03 10.06 -5.67
CA LEU A 84 -13.04 9.87 -4.22
C LEU A 84 -12.91 11.20 -3.45
N LYS A 85 -13.55 12.26 -3.97
CA LYS A 85 -13.64 13.58 -3.34
C LYS A 85 -12.31 14.29 -3.16
N ASN A 86 -11.38 14.10 -4.10
CA ASN A 86 -10.03 14.67 -4.08
C ASN A 86 -9.20 14.32 -2.83
N ARG A 87 -9.56 13.23 -2.13
CA ARG A 87 -8.81 12.79 -0.95
C ARG A 87 -7.59 11.99 -1.36
N GLU A 88 -6.45 12.26 -0.75
CA GLU A 88 -5.25 11.45 -0.96
C GLU A 88 -5.39 10.08 -0.30
N GLY A 89 -5.04 9.03 -1.03
CA GLY A 89 -5.02 7.67 -0.51
C GLY A 89 -3.76 7.43 0.29
N TYR A 90 -3.86 6.63 1.34
CA TYR A 90 -2.69 6.16 2.07
C TYR A 90 -2.11 4.94 1.38
N LEU A 91 -0.82 4.98 1.02
CA LEU A 91 -0.12 3.85 0.39
C LEU A 91 0.10 2.75 1.42
N LEU A 92 -0.62 1.63 1.28
CA LEU A 92 -0.47 0.45 2.13
C LEU A 92 0.72 -0.40 1.71
N SER A 93 0.87 -0.60 0.41
CA SER A 93 1.96 -1.41 -0.12
C SER A 93 2.32 -1.02 -1.56
N GLU A 94 3.58 -1.29 -1.89
CA GLU A 94 4.12 -1.15 -3.24
C GLU A 94 5.04 -2.33 -3.50
N ALA A 95 4.86 -2.96 -4.66
CA ALA A 95 5.70 -4.03 -5.15
C ALA A 95 6.17 -3.70 -6.57
N GLU A 96 7.42 -4.02 -6.85
CA GLU A 96 8.05 -3.87 -8.16
C GLU A 96 8.75 -5.20 -8.48
N MET A 97 8.23 -5.95 -9.46
CA MET A 97 8.82 -7.20 -9.90
C MET A 97 8.85 -7.26 -11.41
N MET A 98 10.04 -7.50 -11.98
CA MET A 98 10.24 -7.71 -13.43
C MET A 98 9.60 -6.61 -14.31
N GLY A 99 9.70 -5.34 -13.89
CA GLY A 99 9.14 -4.19 -14.61
C GLY A 99 7.62 -4.03 -14.50
N THR A 100 6.96 -4.85 -13.69
CA THR A 100 5.55 -4.65 -13.31
C THR A 100 5.48 -4.12 -11.89
N GLY A 101 4.91 -2.92 -11.77
CA GLY A 101 4.67 -2.25 -10.50
C GLY A 101 3.22 -2.41 -10.05
N ALA A 102 3.02 -2.73 -8.78
CA ALA A 102 1.71 -2.75 -8.14
C ALA A 102 1.72 -1.85 -6.89
N LYS A 103 0.70 -1.02 -6.73
CA LYS A 103 0.49 -0.17 -5.55
C LYS A 103 -0.89 -0.41 -4.98
N VAL A 104 -1.00 -0.48 -3.68
CA VAL A 104 -2.27 -0.59 -2.98
C VAL A 104 -2.46 0.66 -2.12
N TYR A 105 -3.55 1.37 -2.35
CA TYR A 105 -3.95 2.54 -1.57
C TYR A 105 -5.24 2.27 -0.82
N ILE A 106 -5.36 2.87 0.38
CA ILE A 106 -6.59 2.87 1.17
C ILE A 106 -7.05 4.30 1.46
N TRP A 107 -8.36 4.49 1.38
CA TRP A 107 -9.06 5.66 1.89
C TRP A 107 -9.98 5.19 3.00
N MET A 108 -9.82 5.73 4.21
CA MET A 108 -10.63 5.38 5.38
C MET A 108 -11.50 6.58 5.79
N ASN A 109 -12.76 6.34 6.14
CA ASN A 109 -13.67 7.31 6.73
C ASN A 109 -13.62 7.27 8.27
N ASP A 110 -14.23 8.26 8.92
CA ASP A 110 -14.25 8.37 10.39
C ASP A 110 -14.97 7.19 11.05
N ASP A 111 -15.96 6.65 10.36
CA ASP A 111 -16.71 5.46 10.80
C ASP A 111 -16.00 4.14 10.47
N GLN A 112 -14.72 4.20 10.05
CA GLN A 112 -13.87 3.08 9.63
C GLN A 112 -14.33 2.36 8.36
N SER A 113 -15.40 2.83 7.68
CA SER A 113 -15.67 2.38 6.32
C SER A 113 -14.53 2.82 5.38
N SER A 114 -14.24 2.03 4.35
CA SER A 114 -13.05 2.27 3.54
C SER A 114 -13.17 1.81 2.09
N VAL A 115 -12.33 2.39 1.26
CA VAL A 115 -12.04 1.98 -0.12
C VAL A 115 -10.58 1.53 -0.18
N GLN A 116 -10.33 0.38 -0.79
CA GLN A 116 -8.99 -0.07 -1.14
C GLN A 116 -8.90 -0.24 -2.65
N LEU A 117 -7.91 0.38 -3.29
CA LEU A 117 -7.66 0.25 -4.72
C LEU A 117 -6.27 -0.32 -4.96
N THR A 118 -6.19 -1.30 -5.85
CA THR A 118 -4.94 -1.82 -6.40
C THR A 118 -4.70 -1.18 -7.75
N PHE A 119 -3.52 -0.61 -7.93
CA PHE A 119 -3.05 -0.05 -9.20
C PHE A 119 -1.93 -0.92 -9.74
N THR A 120 -2.05 -1.38 -10.97
CA THR A 120 -0.98 -2.08 -11.69
C THR A 120 -0.60 -1.25 -12.91
N ASN A 121 0.69 -1.00 -13.09
CA ASN A 121 1.20 -0.14 -14.18
C ASN A 121 0.49 1.24 -14.23
N GLY A 122 0.22 1.81 -13.05
CA GLY A 122 -0.35 3.16 -12.91
C GLY A 122 -1.87 3.28 -13.03
N THR A 123 -2.59 2.18 -13.27
CA THR A 123 -4.06 2.21 -13.42
C THR A 123 -4.76 1.21 -12.51
N VAL A 124 -6.01 1.48 -12.13
CA VAL A 124 -6.82 0.61 -11.28
C VAL A 124 -6.94 -0.78 -11.93
N SER A 125 -6.46 -1.79 -11.24
CA SER A 125 -6.55 -3.20 -11.61
C SER A 125 -7.43 -4.01 -10.64
N GLY A 126 -7.65 -3.48 -9.43
CA GLY A 126 -8.52 -4.08 -8.43
C GLY A 126 -9.14 -3.04 -7.51
N LYS A 127 -10.33 -3.34 -6.97
CA LYS A 127 -11.04 -2.50 -6.01
C LYS A 127 -11.75 -3.34 -4.97
N ALA A 128 -11.75 -2.88 -3.73
CA ALA A 128 -12.51 -3.45 -2.62
C ALA A 128 -13.06 -2.32 -1.74
N GLN A 129 -14.15 -2.58 -1.03
CA GLN A 129 -14.70 -1.67 -0.04
C GLN A 129 -15.07 -2.42 1.24
N SER A 130 -15.10 -1.70 2.34
CA SER A 130 -15.63 -2.19 3.61
C SER A 130 -16.63 -1.19 4.18
N ASN A 131 -17.83 -1.67 4.50
CA ASN A 131 -18.88 -0.95 5.24
C ASN A 131 -19.32 0.40 4.64
N LEU A 132 -19.07 0.67 3.36
CA LEU A 132 -19.58 1.89 2.71
C LEU A 132 -21.10 1.84 2.58
N LYS A 133 -21.73 3.03 2.65
CA LYS A 133 -23.16 3.25 2.49
C LYS A 133 -23.45 4.17 1.31
#